data_AF-A0A3Q7FJJ9-F1
#
_entry.id   AF-A0A3Q7FJJ9-F1
#
_cell.length_a   1.000
_cell.length_b   1.000
_cell.length_c   1.000
_cell.angle_alpha   90.00
_cell.angle_beta   90.00
_cell.angle_gamma   90.00
#
_symmetry.space_group_name_H-M   'P 1'
#
loop_
_entity.id
_entity.type
_entity.pdbx_description
1 polymer ?
#
loop_
_entity_poly.entity_id
_entity_poly.type
_entity_poly.pdbx_seq_one_letter_code
_entity_poly.pdbx_strand_id
1 'polypeptide(L)'
;MTTHSAHVQGHQMIKKTVTQFERSTKLLVLPFAIALEYVFRHLMKEMVQLVEKGNILCVQLWDVTDDNNHKNYENTYVVKMEPCEDYAIYCDDLFENCELSYGDEIEIYWDSNTNNFKFKLIN
;
A
#
# COMPACT_ATOMS: atom_id res chain seq x y z
N MET A 1 28.95 30.04 -4.70
CA MET A 1 28.29 29.41 -3.53
C MET A 1 26.80 29.59 -3.71
N THR A 2 26.10 28.51 -4.03
CA THR A 2 24.66 28.50 -4.26
C THR A 2 24.13 27.29 -3.48
N THR A 3 23.67 27.54 -2.26
CA THR A 3 22.70 26.67 -1.59
C THR A 3 21.33 27.03 -2.16
N HIS A 4 20.53 26.06 -2.60
CA HIS A 4 19.08 26.09 -2.50
C HIS A 4 18.54 24.65 -2.39
N SER A 5 17.92 24.43 -1.22
CA SER A 5 16.88 23.44 -0.89
C SER A 5 17.18 21.96 -1.15
N ALA A 6 17.50 21.27 -0.04
CA ALA A 6 17.32 19.84 0.11
C ALA A 6 15.92 19.42 -0.39
N HIS A 7 15.88 18.46 -1.31
CA HIS A 7 14.67 17.69 -1.61
C HIS A 7 14.25 16.96 -0.32
N VAL A 8 13.37 17.56 0.46
CA VAL A 8 12.62 16.81 1.47
C VAL A 8 11.42 16.21 0.74
N GLN A 9 11.63 15.05 0.15
CA GLN A 9 10.53 14.19 -0.31
C GLN A 9 10.67 12.87 0.46
N GLY A 10 10.42 12.96 1.76
CA GLY A 10 10.24 11.75 2.56
C GLY A 10 9.00 11.05 2.04
N HIS A 11 9.17 9.96 1.31
CA HIS A 11 8.10 9.00 1.09
C HIS A 11 7.59 8.59 2.48
N GLN A 12 6.36 8.94 2.82
CA GLN A 12 5.79 8.58 4.12
C GLN A 12 5.43 7.09 4.05
N MET A 13 6.37 6.26 4.51
CA MET A 13 6.28 4.81 4.53
C MET A 13 5.47 4.34 5.72
N ILE A 14 4.54 3.42 5.48
CA ILE A 14 3.76 2.74 6.50
C ILE A 14 4.54 1.50 6.89
N LYS A 15 5.15 1.50 8.08
CA LYS A 15 5.76 0.30 8.66
C LYS A 15 4.75 -0.38 9.56
N LYS A 16 4.56 -1.69 9.40
CA LYS A 16 3.67 -2.47 10.26
C LYS A 16 4.03 -3.94 10.30
N THR A 17 3.47 -4.64 11.27
CA THR A 17 3.51 -6.10 11.35
C THR A 17 2.27 -6.70 10.72
N VAL A 18 2.44 -7.76 9.91
CA VAL A 18 1.33 -8.53 9.33
C VAL A 18 0.59 -9.27 10.43
N THR A 19 -0.73 -9.01 10.52
CA THR A 19 -1.60 -9.67 11.50
C THR A 19 -2.14 -11.00 10.97
N GLN A 20 -2.67 -11.83 11.87
CA GLN A 20 -3.28 -13.12 11.49
C GLN A 20 -4.51 -12.92 10.59
N PHE A 21 -5.27 -11.84 10.80
CA PHE A 21 -6.39 -11.46 9.95
C PHE A 21 -5.93 -11.21 8.51
N GLU A 22 -4.89 -10.39 8.35
CA GLU A 22 -4.36 -10.02 7.04
C GLU A 22 -3.81 -11.23 6.29
N ARG A 23 -3.05 -12.08 6.99
CA ARG A 23 -2.58 -13.36 6.43
C ARG A 23 -3.73 -14.23 5.93
N SER A 24 -4.81 -14.33 6.70
CA SER A 24 -5.92 -15.24 6.40
C SER A 24 -6.81 -14.72 5.28
N THR A 25 -6.95 -13.40 5.18
CA THR A 25 -7.86 -12.74 4.23
C THR A 25 -7.15 -12.19 3.00
N LYS A 26 -5.81 -12.18 2.99
CA LYS A 26 -4.97 -11.61 1.93
C LYS A 26 -5.18 -10.10 1.73
N LEU A 27 -5.66 -9.45 2.79
CA LEU A 27 -5.93 -8.02 2.86
C LEU A 27 -4.87 -7.36 3.72
N LEU A 28 -4.11 -6.42 3.19
CA LEU A 28 -3.23 -5.56 3.97
C LEU A 28 -4.00 -4.32 4.41
N VAL A 29 -4.30 -4.23 5.71
CA VAL A 29 -5.13 -3.17 6.30
C VAL A 29 -4.32 -1.89 6.45
N LEU A 30 -4.89 -0.80 5.92
CA LEU A 30 -4.42 0.57 6.03
C LEU A 30 -5.43 1.36 6.86
N PRO A 31 -5.07 1.82 8.08
CA PRO A 31 -5.97 2.62 8.90
C PRO A 31 -6.46 3.86 8.15
N PHE A 32 -7.73 4.24 8.32
CA PHE A 32 -8.36 5.37 7.61
C PHE A 32 -7.47 6.64 7.56
N ALA A 33 -6.97 7.07 8.72
CA ALA A 33 -6.16 8.28 8.82
C ALA A 33 -4.86 8.20 8.01
N ILE A 34 -4.23 7.02 8.01
CA ILE A 34 -2.98 6.73 7.31
C ILE A 34 -3.22 6.68 5.80
N ALA A 35 -4.28 5.97 5.37
CA ALA A 35 -4.67 5.89 3.98
C ALA A 35 -5.03 7.28 3.41
N LEU A 36 -5.78 8.08 4.17
CA LEU A 36 -6.14 9.45 3.78
C LEU A 36 -4.91 10.34 3.61
N GLU A 37 -3.98 10.27 4.56
CA GLU A 37 -2.81 11.15 4.57
C GLU A 37 -1.80 10.81 3.47
N TYR A 38 -1.52 9.51 3.27
CA TYR A 38 -0.37 9.07 2.47
C TYR A 38 -0.74 8.45 1.12
N VAL A 39 -1.97 7.96 0.97
CA VAL A 39 -2.43 7.35 -0.28
C VAL A 39 -3.39 8.27 -1.00
N PHE A 40 -4.50 8.67 -0.35
CA PHE A 40 -5.56 9.43 -0.99
C PHE A 40 -5.23 10.90 -1.20
N ARG A 41 -4.32 11.49 -0.42
CA ARG A 41 -3.79 12.84 -0.69
C ARG A 41 -3.25 12.99 -2.11
N HIS A 42 -2.74 11.90 -2.69
CA HIS A 42 -2.13 11.88 -4.02
C HIS A 42 -3.02 11.26 -5.10
N LEU A 43 -4.09 10.56 -4.73
CA LEU A 43 -5.06 10.00 -5.69
C LEU A 43 -6.01 11.09 -6.18
N MET A 44 -6.44 11.00 -7.44
CA MET A 44 -7.48 11.88 -7.98
C MET A 44 -8.76 11.72 -7.16
N LYS A 45 -9.43 12.84 -6.85
CA LYS A 45 -10.70 12.93 -6.10
C LYS A 45 -11.74 11.87 -6.49
N GLU A 46 -11.74 11.46 -7.75
CA GLU A 46 -12.62 10.45 -8.34
C GLU A 46 -12.37 9.05 -7.77
N MET A 47 -11.12 8.68 -7.49
CA MET A 47 -10.76 7.38 -6.93
C MET A 47 -11.22 7.25 -5.48
N VAL A 48 -11.09 8.33 -4.69
CA VAL A 48 -11.62 8.39 -3.32
C VAL A 48 -13.14 8.20 -3.33
N GLN A 49 -13.85 8.89 -4.23
CA GLN A 49 -15.31 8.76 -4.36
C GLN A 49 -15.76 7.36 -4.77
N LEU A 50 -14.98 6.64 -5.59
CA LEU A 50 -15.30 5.26 -5.97
C LEU A 50 -15.22 4.34 -4.76
N VAL A 51 -14.14 4.43 -3.98
CA VAL A 51 -13.95 3.58 -2.80
C VAL A 51 -14.93 3.94 -1.67
N GLU A 52 -15.24 5.22 -1.46
CA GLU A 52 -16.27 5.67 -0.52
C GLU A 52 -17.67 5.14 -0.86
N LYS A 53 -17.97 4.94 -2.15
CA LYS A 53 -19.22 4.32 -2.62
C LYS A 53 -19.21 2.79 -2.51
N GLY A 54 -18.17 2.20 -1.91
CA GLY A 54 -18.01 0.76 -1.76
C GLY A 54 -17.52 0.05 -3.02
N ASN A 55 -17.04 0.79 -4.03
CA ASN A 55 -16.47 0.17 -5.23
C ASN A 55 -15.01 -0.26 -4.97
N ILE A 56 -14.60 -1.28 -5.71
CA ILE A 56 -13.22 -1.76 -5.75
C ILE A 56 -12.40 -0.82 -6.63
N LEU A 57 -11.23 -0.39 -6.16
CA LEU A 57 -10.27 0.38 -6.95
C LEU A 57 -9.08 -0.49 -7.33
N CYS A 58 -8.98 -0.89 -8.60
CA CYS A 58 -7.82 -1.61 -9.10
C CYS A 58 -6.58 -0.72 -9.06
N VAL A 59 -5.49 -1.25 -8.53
CA VAL A 59 -4.21 -0.55 -8.38
C VAL A 59 -3.07 -1.48 -8.76
N GLN A 60 -1.91 -0.93 -9.09
CA GLN A 60 -0.69 -1.70 -9.20
C GLN A 60 0.02 -1.76 -7.85
N LEU A 61 0.56 -2.93 -7.52
CA LEU A 61 1.40 -3.14 -6.34
C LEU A 61 2.72 -3.73 -6.76
N TRP A 62 3.79 -2.98 -6.53
CA TRP A 62 5.15 -3.43 -6.81
C TRP A 62 5.81 -3.91 -5.53
N ASP A 63 6.21 -5.18 -5.51
CA ASP A 63 7.17 -5.70 -4.53
C ASP A 63 8.58 -5.26 -4.93
N VAL A 64 9.19 -4.48 -4.04
CA VAL A 64 10.54 -3.92 -4.14
C VAL A 64 11.44 -4.44 -3.02
N THR A 65 11.14 -5.64 -2.51
CA THR A 65 11.97 -6.31 -1.49
C THR A 65 13.35 -6.65 -2.04
N ASP A 66 13.41 -7.24 -3.24
CA ASP A 66 14.65 -7.47 -3.98
C ASP A 66 14.93 -6.29 -4.92
N ASP A 67 15.93 -5.48 -4.57
CA ASP A 67 16.32 -4.29 -5.34
C ASP A 67 16.70 -4.60 -6.82
N ASN A 68 16.99 -5.86 -7.16
CA ASN A 68 17.34 -6.28 -8.52
C ASN A 68 16.16 -6.91 -9.29
N ASN A 69 15.07 -7.28 -8.60
CA ASN A 69 13.99 -8.04 -9.19
C ASN A 69 12.63 -7.60 -8.62
N HIS A 70 12.16 -6.44 -9.07
CA HIS A 70 10.85 -5.94 -8.71
C HIS A 70 9.74 -6.74 -9.40
N LYS A 71 8.71 -7.11 -8.65
CA LYS A 71 7.53 -7.81 -9.18
C LYS A 71 6.31 -6.90 -9.09
N ASN A 72 5.50 -6.84 -10.14
CA ASN A 72 4.22 -6.15 -10.14
C ASN A 72 3.09 -7.17 -10.02
N TYR A 73 2.16 -6.93 -9.11
CA TYR A 73 0.95 -7.74 -8.95
C TYR A 73 -0.26 -7.00 -9.52
N GLU A 74 -0.73 -7.44 -10.69
CA GLU A 74 -1.78 -6.76 -11.47
C GLU A 74 -3.20 -7.00 -10.93
N ASN A 75 -3.42 -8.08 -10.18
CA ASN A 75 -4.71 -8.42 -9.55
C ASN A 75 -4.87 -7.78 -8.17
N THR A 76 -4.35 -6.56 -8.01
CA THR A 76 -4.36 -5.84 -6.75
C THR A 76 -5.47 -4.78 -6.75
N TYR A 77 -6.19 -4.68 -5.63
CA TYR A 77 -7.21 -3.65 -5.49
C TYR A 77 -7.36 -3.14 -4.06
N VAL A 78 -7.85 -1.91 -3.94
CA VAL A 78 -8.18 -1.27 -2.66
C VAL A 78 -9.68 -1.36 -2.41
N VAL A 79 -10.05 -1.73 -1.19
CA VAL A 79 -11.44 -1.73 -0.69
C VAL A 79 -11.55 -0.89 0.56
N LYS A 80 -12.73 -0.30 0.79
CA LYS A 80 -13.13 0.20 2.12
C LYS A 80 -13.65 -0.98 2.95
N MET A 81 -13.21 -1.08 4.18
CA MET A 81 -13.69 -2.05 5.16
C MET A 81 -14.86 -1.46 5.93
N GLU A 82 -15.95 -2.21 6.04
CA GLU A 82 -17.12 -1.86 6.82
C GLU A 82 -17.22 -2.81 8.03
N PRO A 83 -17.53 -2.33 9.25
CA PRO A 83 -17.97 -0.97 9.60
C PRO A 83 -16.84 -0.04 10.10
N CYS A 84 -15.58 -0.47 10.13
CA CYS A 84 -14.49 0.33 10.75
C CYS A 84 -13.98 1.47 9.88
N GLU A 85 -14.40 1.55 8.62
CA GLU A 85 -14.02 2.56 7.62
C GLU A 85 -12.53 2.60 7.26
N ASP A 86 -11.74 1.65 7.73
CA ASP A 86 -10.38 1.45 7.27
C ASP A 86 -10.35 1.02 5.81
N TYR A 87 -9.18 1.06 5.20
CA TYR A 87 -8.98 0.57 3.84
C TYR A 87 -8.14 -0.70 3.87
N ALA A 88 -8.23 -1.52 2.84
CA ALA A 88 -7.34 -2.64 2.67
C ALA A 88 -6.92 -2.83 1.23
N ILE A 89 -5.66 -3.24 1.03
CA ILE A 89 -5.13 -3.70 -0.24
C ILE A 89 -5.30 -5.20 -0.30
N TYR A 90 -6.12 -5.70 -1.22
CA TYR A 90 -6.16 -7.12 -1.55
C TYR A 90 -5.07 -7.45 -2.55
N CYS A 91 -4.29 -8.50 -2.29
CA CYS A 91 -3.33 -9.04 -3.25
C CYS A 91 -2.93 -10.47 -2.87
N ASP A 92 -3.58 -11.49 -3.42
CA ASP A 92 -3.24 -12.89 -3.09
C ASP A 92 -1.82 -13.26 -3.54
N ASP A 93 -1.46 -12.87 -4.76
CA ASP A 93 -0.14 -13.12 -5.37
C ASP A 93 1.01 -12.61 -4.49
N LEU A 94 0.84 -11.48 -3.79
CA LEU A 94 1.85 -10.97 -2.86
C LEU A 94 2.08 -11.94 -1.71
N PHE A 95 1.00 -12.39 -1.05
CA PHE A 95 1.12 -13.28 0.11
C PHE A 95 1.69 -14.65 -0.28
N GLU A 96 1.37 -15.16 -1.48
CA GLU A 96 1.91 -16.42 -1.97
C GLU A 96 3.37 -16.29 -2.38
N ASN A 97 3.73 -15.26 -3.16
CA ASN A 97 5.09 -15.13 -3.71
C ASN A 97 6.12 -14.63 -2.70
N CYS A 98 5.71 -13.84 -1.71
CA CYS A 98 6.58 -13.37 -0.63
C CYS A 98 6.49 -14.27 0.62
N GLU A 99 5.69 -15.35 0.57
CA GLU A 99 5.41 -16.26 1.69
C GLU A 99 4.99 -15.53 2.98
N LEU A 100 4.26 -14.41 2.85
CA LEU A 100 3.94 -13.54 3.98
C LEU A 100 3.18 -14.27 5.07
N SER A 101 3.70 -14.14 6.29
CA SER A 101 3.25 -14.82 7.48
C SER A 101 2.86 -13.83 8.58
N TYR A 102 2.23 -14.37 9.61
CA TYR A 102 1.92 -13.61 10.82
C TYR A 102 3.21 -13.23 11.54
N GLY A 103 3.34 -11.96 11.89
CA GLY A 103 4.53 -11.45 12.59
C GLY A 103 5.58 -10.82 11.68
N ASP A 104 5.45 -10.95 10.37
CA ASP A 104 6.39 -10.34 9.42
C ASP A 104 6.26 -8.81 9.44
N GLU A 105 7.39 -8.11 9.43
CA GLU A 105 7.44 -6.66 9.33
C GLU A 105 7.49 -6.22 7.88
N ILE A 106 6.63 -5.27 7.50
CA ILE A 106 6.51 -4.80 6.12
C ILE A 106 6.49 -3.29 6.06
N GLU A 107 6.87 -2.78 4.90
CA GLU A 107 6.73 -1.39 4.50
C GLU A 107 5.82 -1.28 3.28
N ILE A 108 4.88 -0.33 3.34
CA ILE A 108 4.00 0.01 2.23
C ILE A 108 4.00 1.51 2.05
N TYR A 109 4.10 1.99 0.80
CA TYR A 109 3.90 3.40 0.49
C TYR A 109 3.33 3.60 -0.90
N TRP A 110 2.74 4.77 -1.12
CA TRP A 110 2.34 5.22 -2.44
C TRP A 110 3.49 5.99 -3.09
N ASP A 111 3.95 5.55 -4.26
CA ASP A 111 4.92 6.28 -5.06
C ASP A 111 4.20 7.22 -6.02
N SER A 112 4.21 8.52 -5.71
CA SER A 112 3.57 9.54 -6.54
C SER A 112 4.19 9.71 -7.93
N ASN A 113 5.45 9.31 -8.12
CA ASN A 113 6.12 9.43 -9.42
C ASN A 113 5.65 8.35 -10.39
N THR A 114 5.42 7.14 -9.88
CA THR A 114 4.98 5.99 -10.70
C THR A 114 3.48 5.67 -10.53
N ASN A 115 2.78 6.39 -9.65
CA ASN A 115 1.34 6.30 -9.40
C ASN A 115 0.88 4.87 -9.06
N ASN A 116 1.64 4.20 -8.20
CA ASN A 116 1.35 2.85 -7.73
C ASN A 116 1.86 2.62 -6.30
N PHE A 117 1.41 1.53 -5.68
CA PHE A 117 1.91 1.11 -4.38
C PHE A 117 3.24 0.40 -4.50
N LYS A 118 4.11 0.62 -3.51
CA LYS A 118 5.34 -0.12 -3.28
C LYS A 118 5.21 -0.90 -1.98
N PHE A 119 5.66 -2.16 -2.01
CA PHE A 119 5.72 -3.07 -0.89
C PHE A 119 7.17 -3.51 -0.67
N LYS A 120 7.59 -3.62 0.59
CA LYS A 120 8.87 -4.21 0.96
C LYS A 120 8.73 -5.04 2.22
N LEU A 121 9.20 -6.29 2.20
CA LEU A 121 9.38 -7.11 3.39
C LEU A 121 10.65 -6.69 4.13
N ILE A 122 10.53 -6.46 5.44
CA ILE A 122 11.60 -6.00 6.33
C ILE A 122 12.05 -7.21 7.15
N ASN A 123 12.92 -8.03 6.57
CA ASN A 123 13.56 -9.12 7.29
C ASN A 123 14.71 -8.63 8.17
#